data_AF-A0A2V8KEX3-F1
#
_entry.id   AF-A0A2V8KEX3-F1
#
_cell.length_a   1.000
_cell.length_b   1.000
_cell.length_c   1.000
_cell.angle_alpha   90.00
_cell.angle_beta   90.00
_cell.angle_gamma   90.00
#
_symmetry.space_group_name_H-M   'P 1'
#
loop_
_entity.id
_entity.type
_entity.pdbx_description
1 polymer ?
#
loop_
_entity_poly.entity_id
_entity_poly.type
_entity_poly.pdbx_seq_one_letter_code
_entity_poly.pdbx_strand_id
1 'polypeptide(L)'
;GFKSTKVSIVLARAELDPGVKGDMLPSDMALSDELCKNGEKESHCPMMLYFKQESHMSEVFSIDTDDKTVSSPILAWMKKVK
;
A
#
# COMPACT_ATOMS: atom_id res chain seq x y z
N GLY A 1 -9.07 7.30 18.32
CA GLY A 1 -7.81 7.64 17.64
C GLY A 1 -7.07 6.37 17.27
N PHE A 2 -6.09 6.46 16.36
CA PHE A 2 -5.29 5.31 15.92
C PHE A 2 -4.47 4.70 17.07
N LYS A 3 -4.26 3.38 17.02
CA LYS A 3 -3.40 2.64 17.96
C LYS A 3 -2.01 2.49 17.35
N SER A 4 -0.98 2.56 18.17
CA SER A 4 0.40 2.29 17.73
C SER A 4 0.59 0.79 17.45
N THR A 5 1.49 0.50 16.52
CA THR A 5 1.94 -0.86 16.18
C THR A 5 3.42 -0.84 15.84
N LYS A 6 4.08 -1.98 16.03
CA LYS A 6 5.47 -2.23 15.60
C LYS A 6 5.55 -2.95 14.25
N VAL A 7 4.40 -3.29 13.67
CA VAL A 7 4.32 -4.02 12.40
C VAL A 7 4.54 -3.04 11.26
N SER A 8 5.40 -3.39 10.30
CA SER A 8 5.54 -2.65 9.05
C SER A 8 4.27 -2.80 8.20
N ILE A 9 3.76 -1.68 7.68
CA ILE A 9 2.49 -1.63 6.95
C ILE A 9 2.74 -1.27 5.49
N VAL A 10 1.99 -1.89 4.58
CA VAL A 10 1.76 -1.43 3.21
C VAL A 10 0.31 -1.03 3.06
N LEU A 11 0.06 0.10 2.43
CA LEU A 11 -1.25 0.52 1.95
C LEU A 11 -1.24 0.41 0.43
N ALA A 12 -2.13 -0.42 -0.12
CA ALA A 12 -2.26 -0.63 -1.56
C ALA A 12 -3.61 -0.11 -2.06
N ARG A 13 -3.63 0.41 -3.29
CA ARG A 13 -4.80 0.97 -3.96
C ARG A 13 -4.75 0.63 -5.44
N ALA A 14 -5.85 0.12 -5.98
CA ALA A 14 -6.04 -0.04 -7.41
C ALA A 14 -6.57 1.25 -8.08
N GLU A 15 -6.12 1.53 -9.30
CA GLU A 15 -6.60 2.68 -10.09
C GLU A 15 -8.09 2.60 -10.42
N LEU A 16 -8.61 1.40 -10.65
CA LEU A 16 -9.99 1.15 -11.04
C LEU A 16 -10.89 0.77 -9.84
N ASP A 17 -10.41 0.96 -8.61
CA ASP A 17 -11.25 0.84 -7.41
C ASP A 17 -12.40 1.86 -7.45
N PRO A 18 -13.61 1.49 -6.98
CA PRO A 18 -14.72 2.44 -6.86
C PRO A 18 -14.34 3.68 -6.05
N GLY A 19 -14.45 4.85 -6.67
CA GLY A 19 -14.18 6.15 -6.01
C GLY A 19 -12.74 6.66 -6.14
N VAL A 20 -11.83 5.89 -6.75
CA VAL A 20 -10.46 6.33 -7.06
C VAL A 20 -10.44 7.27 -8.27
N LYS A 21 -9.57 8.29 -8.20
CA LYS A 21 -9.39 9.30 -9.26
C LYS A 21 -7.91 9.60 -9.50
N GLY A 22 -7.16 8.58 -9.92
CA GLY A 22 -5.78 8.75 -10.41
C GLY A 22 -4.69 8.72 -9.34
N ASP A 23 -5.04 8.58 -8.05
CA ASP A 23 -4.09 8.52 -6.94
C ASP A 23 -4.70 7.81 -5.71
N MET A 24 -3.90 7.64 -4.65
CA MET A 24 -4.33 7.21 -3.32
C MET A 24 -5.52 8.04 -2.82
N LEU A 25 -6.40 7.43 -2.02
CA LEU A 25 -7.53 8.16 -1.45
C LEU A 25 -7.06 9.07 -0.30
N PRO A 26 -7.79 10.17 0.00
CA PRO A 26 -7.50 11.01 1.16
C PRO A 26 -7.42 10.23 2.48
N SER A 27 -8.17 9.13 2.61
CA SER A 27 -8.11 8.24 3.77
C SER A 27 -6.79 7.48 3.89
N ASP A 28 -6.19 7.08 2.77
CA ASP A 28 -4.89 6.39 2.75
C ASP A 28 -3.79 7.35 3.18
N MET A 29 -3.81 8.56 2.64
CA MET A 29 -2.88 9.63 2.98
C MET A 29 -2.98 10.00 4.45
N ALA A 30 -4.20 10.21 4.96
CA ALA A 30 -4.42 10.54 6.37
C ALA A 30 -3.94 9.42 7.31
N LEU A 31 -4.18 8.16 6.96
CA LEU A 31 -3.67 7.02 7.73
C LEU A 31 -2.14 6.95 7.70
N SER A 32 -1.54 7.15 6.53
CA SER A 32 -0.08 7.21 6.37
C SER A 32 0.53 8.33 7.21
N ASP A 33 -0.02 9.54 7.15
CA ASP A 33 0.43 10.70 7.91
C ASP A 33 0.36 10.45 9.43
N GLU A 34 -0.73 9.87 9.92
CA GLU A 34 -0.88 9.56 11.34
C GLU A 34 0.10 8.47 11.82
N LEU A 35 0.32 7.43 11.00
CA LEU A 35 1.29 6.37 11.32
C LEU A 35 2.75 6.89 11.27
N CYS A 36 3.03 7.85 10.39
CA CYS A 36 4.34 8.48 10.26
C CYS A 36 4.70 9.46 11.40
N LYS A 37 3.72 9.98 12.15
CA LYS A 37 3.97 10.99 13.21
C LYS A 37 4.82 10.50 14.39
N ASN A 38 4.96 9.19 14.60
CA ASN A 38 5.61 8.61 15.79
C ASN A 38 7.16 8.53 15.74
N GLY A 39 7.83 9.43 15.00
CA GLY A 39 9.24 9.77 15.26
C GLY A 39 10.32 8.83 14.70
N GLU A 40 10.03 7.57 14.40
CA GLU A 40 10.94 6.72 13.61
C GLU A 40 10.69 6.94 12.11
N LYS A 41 11.07 8.12 11.62
CA LYS A 41 10.73 8.69 10.29
C LYS A 41 11.00 7.79 9.07
N GLU A 42 11.72 6.69 9.20
CA GLU A 42 11.98 5.77 8.08
C GLU A 42 11.53 4.32 8.33
N SER A 43 11.31 3.92 9.59
CA SER A 43 11.06 2.52 9.97
C SER A 43 9.57 2.17 10.05
N HIS A 44 8.72 3.14 10.45
CA HIS A 44 7.30 2.88 10.72
C HIS A 44 6.31 3.59 9.78
N CYS A 45 6.81 4.41 8.84
CA CYS A 45 5.96 4.98 7.81
C CYS A 45 5.47 3.88 6.86
N PRO A 46 4.14 3.78 6.60
CA PRO A 46 3.63 2.82 5.64
C PRO A 46 4.22 3.05 4.26
N MET A 47 4.53 1.97 3.54
CA MET A 47 4.75 2.07 2.10
C MET A 47 3.40 2.20 1.42
N MET A 48 3.25 3.19 0.54
CA MET A 48 2.04 3.34 -0.28
C MET A 48 2.30 2.81 -1.70
N LEU A 49 1.39 1.98 -2.19
CA LEU A 49 1.43 1.39 -3.53
C LEU A 49 0.15 1.73 -4.27
N TYR A 50 0.29 2.36 -5.44
CA TYR A 50 -0.81 2.63 -6.35
C TYR A 50 -0.62 1.79 -7.62
N PHE A 51 -1.54 0.87 -7.87
CA PHE A 51 -1.45 -0.05 -9.00
C PHE A 51 -2.29 0.47 -10.17
N LYS A 52 -1.60 0.91 -11.22
CA LYS A 52 -2.23 1.33 -12.48
C LYS A 52 -2.84 0.15 -13.20
N GLN A 53 -3.97 0.37 -13.86
CA GLN A 53 -4.75 -0.62 -14.61
C GLN A 53 -5.30 -1.79 -13.79
N GLU A 54 -5.02 -1.85 -12.49
CA GLU A 54 -5.64 -2.81 -11.58
C GLU A 54 -7.01 -2.31 -11.11
N SER A 55 -7.85 -3.26 -10.73
CA SER A 55 -9.18 -3.11 -10.15
C SER A 55 -9.23 -3.81 -8.80
N HIS A 56 -10.32 -3.55 -8.07
CA HIS A 56 -10.56 -4.13 -6.75
C HIS A 56 -10.26 -5.63 -6.63
N MET A 57 -10.64 -6.42 -7.64
CA MET A 57 -10.45 -7.87 -7.61
C MET A 57 -9.13 -8.32 -8.24
N SER A 58 -8.61 -7.57 -9.22
CA SER A 58 -7.38 -7.99 -9.91
C SER A 58 -6.14 -7.82 -9.04
N GLU A 59 -6.17 -6.97 -8.01
CA GLU A 59 -5.13 -6.94 -6.95
C GLU A 59 -4.93 -8.31 -6.26
N VAL A 60 -5.99 -9.11 -6.19
CA VAL A 60 -5.95 -10.45 -5.57
C VAL A 60 -5.68 -11.53 -6.61
N PHE A 61 -6.30 -11.44 -7.78
CA PHE A 61 -6.22 -12.49 -8.81
C PHE A 61 -4.98 -12.41 -9.71
N SER A 62 -4.26 -11.29 -9.75
CA SER A 62 -3.02 -11.15 -10.52
C SER A 62 -1.83 -11.87 -9.89
N ILE A 63 -1.91 -12.23 -8.61
CA ILE A 63 -0.87 -12.98 -7.91
C ILE A 63 -0.68 -14.36 -8.54
N ASP A 64 0.58 -14.75 -8.74
CA ASP A 64 0.98 -16.01 -9.39
C ASP A 64 0.58 -16.12 -10.87
N THR A 65 0.42 -14.99 -11.54
CA THR A 65 0.24 -14.92 -13.01
C THR A 65 1.46 -14.27 -13.67
N ASP A 66 1.47 -14.17 -15.00
CA ASP A 66 2.49 -13.40 -15.74
C ASP A 66 2.41 -11.89 -15.46
N ASP A 67 1.27 -11.39 -14.98
CA ASP A 67 1.15 -10.01 -14.51
C ASP A 67 1.88 -9.84 -13.17
N LYS A 68 2.89 -8.97 -13.18
CA LYS A 68 3.73 -8.70 -12.03
C LYS A 68 3.53 -7.30 -11.43
N THR A 69 2.51 -6.58 -11.89
CA THR A 69 2.20 -5.20 -11.46
C THR A 69 1.99 -5.13 -9.94
N VAL A 70 1.29 -6.10 -9.37
CA VAL A 70 1.02 -6.19 -7.93
C VAL A 70 2.11 -6.97 -7.19
N SER A 71 2.45 -8.17 -7.68
CA SER A 71 3.32 -9.10 -6.94
C SER A 71 4.77 -8.61 -6.81
N SER A 72 5.35 -7.98 -7.84
CA SER A 72 6.74 -7.49 -7.78
C SER A 72 7.00 -6.47 -6.68
N PRO A 73 6.26 -5.35 -6.60
CA PRO A 73 6.50 -4.35 -5.57
C PRO A 73 6.22 -4.87 -4.16
N ILE A 74 5.21 -5.73 -3.97
CA ILE A 74 4.95 -6.37 -2.68
C ILE A 74 6.13 -7.27 -2.27
N LEU A 75 6.63 -8.12 -3.16
CA LEU A 75 7.78 -8.98 -2.88
C LEU A 75 9.05 -8.18 -2.60
N ALA A 76 9.26 -7.07 -3.31
CA ALA A 76 10.39 -6.16 -3.06
C ALA A 76 10.31 -5.53 -1.67
N TRP A 77 9.12 -5.07 -1.26
CA TRP A 77 8.88 -4.54 0.08
C TRP A 77 9.10 -5.61 1.16
N MET A 78 8.52 -6.80 1.00
CA MET A 78 8.67 -7.91 1.94
C MET A 78 10.14 -8.30 2.15
N LYS A 79 10.98 -8.19 1.12
CA LYS A 79 12.43 -8.44 1.24
C LYS A 79 13.17 -7.32 1.99
N LYS A 80 12.66 -6.09 1.96
CA LYS A 80 13.24 -4.92 2.64
C LYS A 80 12.91 -4.87 4.13
N VAL A 81 11.70 -5.28 4.53
CA VAL A 81 11.22 -5.19 5.92
C VAL A 81 11.48 -6.45 6.76
N LYS A 82 12.23 -7.42 6.22
CA LYS A 82 12.66 -8.63 6.93
C LYS A 82 13.70 -8.36 7.99
#